data_AF-A0AAW2NTW6-F1
#
_entry.id   AF-A0AAW2NTW6-F1
#
_cell.length_a   1.000
_cell.length_b   1.000
_cell.length_c   1.000
_cell.angle_alpha   90.00
_cell.angle_beta   90.00
_cell.angle_gamma   90.00
#
_symmetry.space_group_name_H-M   'P 1'
#
loop_
_entity.id
_entity.type
_entity.pdbx_description
1 polymer ?
#
loop_
_entity_poly.entity_id
_entity_poly.type
_entity_poly.pdbx_seq_one_letter_code
_entity_poly.pdbx_strand_id
1 'polypeptide(L)'
;MQTQERTGTHVEMRTDRSFVNKLFQYLFYVQFLLITVLVLVLTVRGVLSAAHTHHFHPKKWYVPVLSSTACAGIIGFAWQELTCFNPSRMVKATFWLSPLLSCAFGILLISIETPGGVAASVIALVSSVIQSLYACWVSPRFQHANRIVTVSIAHHPPKVKAMVFLSIIISTVYLASLMSGIGGATATATEIDTLFIFLILGSLTWTMQIVKNMMLVTVSHIKYMQFASGTQVDFKTAVRNSAKYSMGSICMGSIFIPVLGVIRGSAQGVNLVSGDADEFMCSANCCSGVASRLVAYGNRWGFVQVGVYNKGIVQASTDTWEMFRRLGMEKLINSDLTSSFCLLSGVAAGSICALVGGSWALLIHKAYATEVSLYTFLIGYFMSRVAMAWIQASVAAYYVAYAENPQSQQFDSTIPDYIREIERSQVQHSQELFRTAHVESML
;
A
#
# COMPACT_ATOMS: atom_id res chain seq x y z
N MET A 1 -30.92 -28.43 -21.85
CA MET A 1 -31.26 -27.67 -20.62
C MET A 1 -30.02 -27.19 -19.86
N GLN A 2 -29.04 -28.04 -19.50
CA GLN A 2 -27.82 -27.62 -18.78
C GLN A 2 -26.97 -26.53 -19.48
N THR A 3 -26.89 -26.50 -20.81
CA THR A 3 -26.19 -25.45 -21.56
C THR A 3 -26.89 -24.10 -21.50
N GLN A 4 -28.22 -24.07 -21.44
CA GLN A 4 -29.01 -22.84 -21.40
C GLN A 4 -29.04 -22.23 -20.00
N GLU A 5 -29.09 -23.08 -18.95
CA GLU A 5 -28.92 -22.67 -17.54
C GLU A 5 -27.52 -22.10 -17.25
N ARG A 6 -26.47 -22.73 -17.79
CA ARG A 6 -25.09 -22.26 -17.65
C ARG A 6 -24.84 -20.93 -18.38
N THR A 7 -25.55 -20.71 -19.49
CA THR A 7 -25.48 -19.45 -20.24
C THR A 7 -26.26 -18.34 -19.53
N GLY A 8 -27.43 -18.66 -18.96
CA GLY A 8 -28.23 -17.73 -18.15
C GLY A 8 -27.49 -17.25 -16.91
N THR A 9 -26.90 -18.16 -16.12
CA THR A 9 -26.09 -17.82 -14.93
C THR A 9 -24.84 -17.01 -15.27
N HIS A 10 -24.18 -17.28 -16.40
CA HIS A 10 -23.03 -16.47 -16.86
C HIS A 10 -23.43 -15.05 -17.28
N VAL A 11 -24.60 -14.87 -17.89
CA VAL A 11 -25.12 -13.55 -18.31
C VAL A 11 -25.58 -12.74 -17.11
N GLU A 12 -26.24 -13.37 -16.15
CA GLU A 12 -26.73 -12.74 -14.91
C GLU A 12 -25.57 -12.26 -14.02
N MET A 13 -24.56 -13.12 -13.78
CA MET A 13 -23.33 -12.74 -13.06
C MET A 13 -22.53 -11.63 -13.76
N ARG A 14 -22.55 -11.57 -15.10
CA ARG A 14 -21.89 -10.50 -15.86
C ARG A 14 -22.60 -9.17 -15.72
N THR A 15 -23.93 -9.21 -15.61
CA THR A 15 -24.79 -8.02 -15.51
C THR A 15 -24.69 -7.39 -14.12
N ASP A 16 -24.79 -8.19 -13.05
CA ASP A 16 -24.61 -7.73 -11.67
C ASP A 16 -23.21 -7.15 -11.42
N ARG A 17 -22.18 -7.79 -11.98
CA ARG A 17 -20.81 -7.28 -11.90
C ARG A 17 -20.67 -5.92 -12.57
N SER A 18 -21.30 -5.72 -13.72
CA SER A 18 -21.26 -4.45 -14.43
C SER A 18 -21.94 -3.34 -13.63
N PHE A 19 -22.99 -3.68 -12.87
CA PHE A 19 -23.70 -2.75 -12.00
C PHE A 19 -22.84 -2.35 -10.79
N VAL A 20 -22.28 -3.31 -10.06
CA VAL A 20 -21.42 -3.04 -8.88
C VAL A 20 -20.19 -2.21 -9.27
N ASN A 21 -19.54 -2.55 -10.40
CA ASN A 21 -18.39 -1.77 -10.89
C ASN A 21 -18.78 -0.33 -11.23
N LYS A 22 -19.93 -0.12 -11.88
CA LYS A 22 -20.43 1.22 -12.18
C LYS A 22 -20.77 1.99 -10.89
N LEU A 23 -21.39 1.34 -9.91
CA LEU A 23 -21.75 1.94 -8.63
C LEU A 23 -20.52 2.50 -7.90
N PHE A 24 -19.47 1.70 -7.72
CA PHE A 24 -18.24 2.16 -7.06
C PHE A 24 -17.51 3.24 -7.85
N GLN A 25 -17.59 3.21 -9.18
CA GLN A 25 -17.05 4.25 -10.04
C GLN A 25 -17.82 5.58 -9.86
N TYR A 26 -19.15 5.55 -9.86
CA TYR A 26 -19.97 6.74 -9.61
C TYR A 26 -19.77 7.28 -8.19
N LEU A 27 -19.72 6.39 -7.20
CA LEU A 27 -19.48 6.76 -5.81
C LEU A 27 -18.17 7.54 -5.67
N PHE A 28 -17.10 7.06 -6.31
CA PHE A 28 -15.81 7.76 -6.33
C PHE A 28 -15.90 9.14 -6.99
N TYR A 29 -16.52 9.27 -8.16
CA TYR A 29 -16.62 10.57 -8.84
C TYR A 29 -17.45 11.59 -8.05
N VAL A 30 -18.57 11.15 -7.47
CA VAL A 30 -19.41 12.00 -6.61
C VAL A 30 -18.62 12.43 -5.38
N GLN A 31 -17.96 11.49 -4.70
CA GLN A 31 -17.13 11.79 -3.53
C GLN A 31 -15.97 12.73 -3.86
N PHE A 32 -15.27 12.53 -4.98
CA PHE A 32 -14.18 13.39 -5.43
C PHE A 32 -14.68 14.81 -5.74
N LEU A 33 -15.82 14.94 -6.41
CA LEU A 33 -16.45 16.23 -6.70
C LEU A 33 -16.86 16.95 -5.41
N LEU A 34 -17.57 16.26 -4.51
CA LEU A 34 -18.03 16.82 -3.24
C LEU A 34 -16.86 17.31 -2.38
N ILE A 35 -15.78 16.54 -2.29
CA ILE A 35 -14.59 16.94 -1.54
C ILE A 35 -13.87 18.12 -2.18
N THR A 36 -13.82 18.17 -3.52
CA THR A 36 -13.22 19.31 -4.23
C THR A 36 -14.01 20.59 -3.95
N VAL A 37 -15.34 20.53 -4.00
CA VAL A 37 -16.21 21.67 -3.66
C VAL A 37 -16.05 22.05 -2.19
N LEU A 38 -16.06 21.07 -1.27
CA LEU A 38 -15.88 21.31 0.16
C LEU A 38 -14.55 22.01 0.46
N VAL A 39 -13.44 21.53 -0.12
CA VAL A 39 -12.11 22.11 0.03
C VAL A 39 -12.05 23.53 -0.50
N LEU A 40 -12.69 23.80 -1.64
CA LEU A 40 -12.79 25.15 -2.19
C LEU A 40 -13.54 26.09 -1.24
N VAL A 41 -14.71 25.66 -0.75
CA VAL A 41 -15.53 26.44 0.19
C VAL A 41 -14.77 26.71 1.49
N LEU A 42 -14.12 25.71 2.07
CA LEU A 42 -13.35 25.84 3.30
C LEU A 42 -12.13 26.75 3.10
N THR A 43 -11.44 26.65 1.97
CA THR A 43 -10.31 27.54 1.66
C THR A 43 -10.77 28.99 1.59
N VAL A 44 -11.86 29.28 0.86
CA VAL A 44 -12.43 30.63 0.76
C VAL A 44 -12.87 31.15 2.13
N ARG A 45 -13.60 30.32 2.90
CA ARG A 45 -14.04 30.64 4.27
C ARG A 45 -12.85 30.94 5.19
N GLY A 46 -11.78 30.15 5.11
CA GLY A 46 -10.57 30.35 5.90
C GLY A 46 -9.84 31.65 5.57
N VAL A 47 -9.73 32.00 4.28
CA VAL A 47 -9.13 33.27 3.83
C VAL A 47 -9.95 34.46 4.33
N LEU A 48 -11.29 34.39 4.24
CA LEU A 48 -12.18 35.44 4.75
C LEU A 48 -12.09 35.57 6.27
N SER A 49 -12.07 34.46 7.01
CA SER A 49 -11.93 34.46 8.47
C SER A 49 -10.60 35.06 8.93
N ALA A 50 -9.50 34.74 8.21
CA ALA A 50 -8.18 35.28 8.50
C ALA A 50 -8.07 36.80 8.29
N ALA A 51 -8.97 37.41 7.51
CA ALA A 51 -9.05 38.86 7.38
C ALA A 51 -9.73 39.54 8.58
N HIS A 52 -10.56 38.80 9.33
CA HIS A 52 -11.40 39.35 10.41
C HIS A 52 -10.97 38.90 11.82
N THR A 53 -10.19 37.84 11.96
CA THR A 53 -9.82 37.27 13.28
C THR A 53 -8.31 37.10 13.45
N HIS A 54 -7.80 37.42 14.66
CA HIS A 54 -6.37 37.31 15.00
C HIS A 54 -5.94 35.93 15.55
N HIS A 55 -6.86 34.98 15.70
CA HIS A 55 -6.58 33.69 16.34
C HIS A 55 -5.76 32.73 15.47
N PHE A 56 -5.97 32.75 14.15
CA PHE A 56 -5.26 31.88 13.22
C PHE A 56 -4.15 32.64 12.50
N HIS A 57 -2.97 32.04 12.39
CA HIS A 57 -1.81 32.64 11.71
C HIS A 57 -1.51 31.86 10.41
N PRO A 58 -2.11 32.26 9.26
CA PRO A 58 -2.05 31.46 8.03
C PRO A 58 -0.63 31.16 7.58
N LYS A 59 0.26 32.17 7.61
CA LYS A 59 1.67 32.00 7.22
C LYS A 59 2.39 30.94 8.05
N LYS A 60 2.02 30.78 9.32
CA LYS A 60 2.71 29.87 10.25
C LYS A 60 2.21 28.43 10.12
N TRP A 61 1.01 28.22 9.59
CA TRP A 61 0.43 26.89 9.37
C TRP A 61 0.60 26.40 7.93
N TYR A 62 0.29 27.25 6.94
CA TYR A 62 0.35 26.87 5.52
C TYR A 62 1.78 26.67 5.01
N VAL A 63 2.74 27.49 5.45
CA VAL A 63 4.12 27.41 4.94
C VAL A 63 4.76 26.06 5.29
N PRO A 64 4.76 25.57 6.54
CA PRO A 64 5.34 24.27 6.87
C PRO A 64 4.65 23.09 6.18
N VAL A 65 3.33 23.14 6.04
CA VAL A 65 2.55 22.04 5.45
C VAL A 65 2.72 21.98 3.93
N LEU A 66 2.62 23.11 3.23
CA LEU A 66 2.79 23.17 1.78
C LEU A 66 4.24 22.92 1.35
N SER A 67 5.21 23.43 2.11
CA SER A 67 6.63 23.12 1.86
C SER A 67 6.90 21.62 2.05
N SER A 68 6.38 21.01 3.11
CA SER A 68 6.49 19.58 3.36
C SER A 68 5.78 18.74 2.29
N THR A 69 4.69 19.25 1.69
CA THR A 69 4.00 18.60 0.58
C THR A 69 4.89 18.56 -0.67
N ALA A 70 5.58 19.66 -0.99
CA ALA A 70 6.56 19.70 -2.06
C ALA A 70 7.77 18.77 -1.75
N CYS A 71 8.27 18.79 -0.50
CA CYS A 71 9.32 17.89 -0.05
C CYS A 71 8.91 16.42 -0.18
N ALA A 72 7.67 16.05 0.14
CA ALA A 72 7.15 14.70 -0.01
C ALA A 72 7.15 14.22 -1.46
N GLY A 73 6.82 15.11 -2.41
CA GLY A 73 6.95 14.82 -3.85
C GLY A 73 8.40 14.54 -4.27
N ILE A 74 9.33 15.37 -3.80
CA ILE A 74 10.77 15.20 -4.06
C ILE A 74 11.30 13.90 -3.43
N ILE A 75 10.96 13.64 -2.16
CA ILE A 75 11.36 12.42 -1.44
C ILE A 75 10.79 11.19 -2.15
N GLY A 76 9.51 11.20 -2.56
CA GLY A 76 8.90 10.10 -3.30
C GLY A 76 9.64 9.80 -4.60
N PHE A 77 10.00 10.83 -5.37
CA PHE A 77 10.79 10.70 -6.60
C PHE A 77 12.20 10.18 -6.32
N ALA A 78 12.90 10.74 -5.32
CA ALA A 78 14.23 10.32 -4.94
C ALA A 78 14.25 8.85 -4.47
N TRP A 79 13.27 8.44 -3.66
CA TRP A 79 13.14 7.08 -3.16
C TRP A 79 12.98 6.08 -4.31
N GLN A 80 12.18 6.45 -5.30
CA GLN A 80 11.99 5.66 -6.51
C GLN A 80 13.28 5.54 -7.32
N GLU A 81 13.94 6.65 -7.66
CA GLU A 81 15.15 6.62 -8.48
C GLU A 81 16.29 5.88 -7.78
N LEU A 82 16.44 6.05 -6.46
CA LEU A 82 17.38 5.26 -5.66
C LEU A 82 17.08 3.76 -5.74
N THR A 83 15.80 3.39 -5.68
CA THR A 83 15.39 1.98 -5.80
C THR A 83 15.64 1.43 -7.19
N CYS A 84 15.53 2.24 -8.24
CA CYS A 84 15.89 1.84 -9.60
C CYS A 84 17.39 1.66 -9.77
N PHE A 85 18.18 2.56 -9.19
CA PHE A 85 19.64 2.56 -9.33
C PHE A 85 20.28 1.39 -8.58
N ASN A 86 19.85 1.14 -7.34
CA ASN A 86 20.38 0.03 -6.55
C ASN A 86 19.29 -0.60 -5.65
N PRO A 87 18.46 -1.50 -6.21
CA PRO A 87 17.38 -2.13 -5.46
C PRO A 87 17.91 -2.91 -4.26
N SER A 88 19.08 -3.55 -4.40
CA SER A 88 19.66 -4.41 -3.37
C SER A 88 20.02 -3.65 -2.09
N ARG A 89 20.58 -2.44 -2.24
CA ARG A 89 20.91 -1.55 -1.12
C ARG A 89 19.66 -0.90 -0.56
N MET A 90 18.74 -0.47 -1.42
CA MET A 90 17.54 0.24 -1.00
C MET A 90 16.56 -0.61 -0.20
N VAL A 91 16.40 -1.89 -0.55
CA VAL A 91 15.59 -2.82 0.25
C VAL A 91 16.19 -2.92 1.65
N LYS A 92 17.48 -3.27 1.78
CA LYS A 92 18.15 -3.38 3.08
C LYS A 92 18.04 -2.07 3.87
N ALA A 93 18.39 -0.94 3.23
CA ALA A 93 18.33 0.38 3.87
C ALA A 93 16.94 0.71 4.38
N THR A 94 15.89 0.43 3.60
CA THR A 94 14.50 0.71 4.00
C THR A 94 14.10 -0.09 5.25
N PHE A 95 14.43 -1.38 5.32
CA PHE A 95 14.09 -2.22 6.47
C PHE A 95 14.77 -1.76 7.77
N TRP A 96 15.98 -1.21 7.69
CA TRP A 96 16.70 -0.69 8.86
C TRP A 96 16.39 0.78 9.18
N LEU A 97 16.18 1.61 8.16
CA LEU A 97 15.97 3.05 8.33
C LEU A 97 14.54 3.38 8.76
N SER A 98 13.54 2.62 8.29
CA SER A 98 12.13 2.85 8.63
C SER A 98 11.84 2.79 10.14
N PRO A 99 12.29 1.78 10.91
CA PRO A 99 12.09 1.78 12.37
C PRO A 99 12.82 2.93 13.05
N LEU A 100 14.07 3.24 12.66
CA LEU A 100 14.83 4.36 13.24
C LEU A 100 14.11 5.70 13.05
N LEU A 101 13.61 5.96 11.85
CA LEU A 101 12.85 7.18 11.54
C LEU A 101 11.50 7.21 12.27
N SER A 102 10.81 6.07 12.36
CA SER A 102 9.55 5.95 13.11
C SER A 102 9.77 6.24 14.60
N CYS A 103 10.88 5.78 15.17
CA CYS A 103 11.30 6.06 16.54
C CYS A 103 11.54 7.56 16.74
N ALA A 104 12.34 8.17 15.87
CA ALA A 104 12.63 9.60 15.90
C ALA A 104 11.35 10.45 15.79
N PHE A 105 10.42 10.04 14.93
CA PHE A 105 9.10 10.68 14.83
C PHE A 105 8.28 10.54 16.12
N GLY A 106 8.29 9.37 16.76
CA GLY A 106 7.67 9.16 18.07
C GLY A 106 8.26 10.07 19.16
N ILE A 107 9.59 10.22 19.20
CA ILE A 107 10.29 11.11 20.15
C ILE A 107 9.93 12.59 19.89
N LEU A 108 9.84 12.99 18.61
CA LEU A 108 9.41 14.33 18.24
C LEU A 108 8.01 14.62 18.79
N LEU A 109 7.07 13.68 18.62
CA LEU A 109 5.70 13.82 19.11
C LEU A 109 5.61 13.92 20.65
N ILE A 110 6.45 13.18 21.38
CA ILE A 110 6.55 13.29 22.85
C ILE A 110 7.00 14.69 23.24
N SER A 111 7.99 15.24 22.54
CA SER A 111 8.55 16.58 22.80
C SER A 111 7.53 17.72 22.63
N ILE A 112 6.40 17.48 21.94
CA ILE A 112 5.35 18.49 21.74
C ILE A 112 4.43 18.61 22.97
N GLU A 113 4.41 17.60 23.84
CA GLU A 113 3.65 17.58 25.11
C GLU A 113 2.13 17.84 24.96
N THR A 114 1.52 17.41 23.85
CA THR A 114 0.06 17.52 23.64
C THR A 114 -0.63 16.18 23.88
N PRO A 115 -1.90 16.16 24.36
CA PRO A 115 -2.63 14.91 24.57
C PRO A 115 -2.73 14.05 23.30
N GLY A 116 -3.01 14.66 22.15
CA GLY A 116 -3.03 13.97 20.85
C GLY A 116 -1.64 13.49 20.41
N GLY A 117 -0.59 14.25 20.73
CA GLY A 117 0.81 13.89 20.45
C GLY A 117 1.24 12.65 21.23
N VAL A 118 0.85 12.52 22.50
CA VAL A 118 1.16 11.35 23.34
C VAL A 118 0.52 10.06 22.78
N ALA A 119 -0.75 10.12 22.38
CA ALA A 119 -1.40 8.96 21.78
C ALA A 119 -0.71 8.54 20.47
N ALA A 120 -0.41 9.51 19.61
CA ALA A 120 0.28 9.25 18.34
C ALA A 120 1.72 8.76 18.56
N SER A 121 2.44 9.24 19.58
CA SER A 121 3.80 8.80 19.87
C SER A 121 3.86 7.36 20.35
N VAL A 122 2.91 6.92 21.18
CA VAL A 122 2.81 5.52 21.61
C VAL A 122 2.65 4.62 20.38
N ILE A 123 1.76 4.97 19.46
CA ILE A 123 1.54 4.23 18.22
C ILE A 123 2.83 4.18 17.37
N ALA A 124 3.51 5.32 17.20
CA ALA A 124 4.75 5.40 16.42
C ALA A 124 5.89 4.57 17.03
N LEU A 125 6.06 4.60 18.36
CA LEU A 125 7.09 3.84 19.07
C LEU A 125 6.81 2.34 19.04
N VAL A 126 5.57 1.93 19.29
CA VAL A 126 5.17 0.51 19.16
C VAL A 126 5.38 0.04 17.72
N SER A 127 5.00 0.86 16.73
CA SER A 127 5.25 0.55 15.32
C SER A 127 6.74 0.38 15.03
N SER A 128 7.60 1.25 15.57
CA SER A 128 9.07 1.14 15.44
C SER A 128 9.61 -0.18 15.98
N VAL A 129 9.15 -0.62 17.16
CA VAL A 129 9.55 -1.91 17.75
C VAL A 129 9.11 -3.07 16.85
N ILE A 130 7.84 -3.08 16.41
CA ILE A 130 7.31 -4.11 15.52
C ILE A 130 8.12 -4.16 14.21
N GLN A 131 8.39 -3.00 13.60
CA GLN A 131 9.19 -2.89 12.38
C GLN A 131 10.62 -3.43 12.58
N SER A 132 11.24 -3.15 13.73
CA SER A 132 12.59 -3.63 14.06
C SER A 132 12.62 -5.14 14.20
N LEU A 133 11.68 -5.72 14.96
CA LEU A 133 11.55 -7.18 15.12
C LEU A 133 11.29 -7.85 13.77
N TYR A 134 10.41 -7.25 12.96
CA TYR A 134 10.10 -7.75 11.63
C TYR A 134 11.31 -7.69 10.69
N ALA A 135 12.09 -6.60 10.72
CA ALA A 135 13.32 -6.48 9.93
C ALA A 135 14.36 -7.56 10.31
N CYS A 136 14.52 -7.85 11.61
CA CYS A 136 15.37 -8.94 12.08
C CYS A 136 14.88 -10.31 11.60
N TRP A 137 13.59 -10.61 11.77
CA TRP A 137 12.97 -11.87 11.37
C TRP A 137 13.09 -12.16 9.87
N VAL A 138 12.98 -11.10 9.06
CA VAL A 138 12.97 -11.19 7.60
C VAL A 138 14.37 -11.11 6.99
N SER A 139 15.39 -10.74 7.76
CA SER A 139 16.75 -10.51 7.25
C SER A 139 17.35 -11.62 6.38
N PRO A 140 17.11 -12.93 6.63
CA PRO A 140 17.65 -13.99 5.75
C PRO A 140 17.04 -13.96 4.35
N ARG A 141 15.82 -13.42 4.20
CA ARG A 141 15.06 -13.39 2.93
C ARG A 141 15.44 -12.20 2.04
N PHE A 142 16.30 -11.28 2.50
CA PHE A 142 16.67 -10.08 1.74
C PHE A 142 17.36 -10.39 0.42
N GLN A 143 18.23 -11.41 0.36
CA GLN A 143 18.93 -11.76 -0.88
C GLN A 143 17.95 -12.14 -1.99
N HIS A 144 16.93 -12.93 -1.64
CA HIS A 144 15.90 -13.36 -2.58
C HIS A 144 15.00 -12.19 -3.02
N ALA A 145 14.49 -11.41 -2.07
CA ALA A 145 13.67 -10.24 -2.38
C ALA A 145 14.40 -9.25 -3.28
N ASN A 146 15.71 -9.04 -3.04
CA ASN A 146 16.54 -8.19 -3.89
C ASN A 146 16.62 -8.71 -5.32
N ARG A 147 16.82 -10.02 -5.50
CA ARG A 147 16.90 -10.64 -6.82
C ARG A 147 15.58 -10.49 -7.57
N ILE A 148 14.45 -10.77 -6.93
CA ILE A 148 13.12 -10.62 -7.55
C ILE A 148 12.83 -9.19 -7.94
N VAL A 149 13.08 -8.23 -7.03
CA VAL A 149 12.89 -6.81 -7.34
C VAL A 149 13.77 -6.40 -8.51
N THR A 150 15.05 -6.80 -8.52
CA THR A 150 16.01 -6.47 -9.59
C THR A 150 15.55 -7.01 -10.95
N VAL A 151 15.18 -8.30 -11.03
CA VAL A 151 14.71 -8.93 -12.26
C VAL A 151 13.41 -8.27 -12.76
N SER A 152 12.49 -7.98 -11.85
CA SER A 152 11.20 -7.37 -12.19
C SER A 152 11.33 -5.94 -12.75
N ILE A 153 12.34 -5.18 -12.28
CA ILE A 153 12.56 -3.79 -12.69
C ILE A 153 13.59 -3.62 -13.81
N ALA A 154 14.39 -4.64 -14.15
CA ALA A 154 15.56 -4.55 -15.05
C ALA A 154 15.29 -3.89 -16.41
N HIS A 155 14.07 -4.03 -16.95
CA HIS A 155 13.65 -3.38 -18.19
C HIS A 155 12.39 -2.55 -17.97
N HIS A 156 12.51 -1.28 -17.60
CA HIS A 156 11.36 -0.36 -17.52
C HIS A 156 11.21 0.46 -18.81
N PRO A 157 10.03 0.46 -19.46
CA PRO A 157 9.78 1.37 -20.57
C PRO A 157 9.89 2.83 -20.10
N PRO A 158 10.49 3.76 -20.88
CA PRO A 158 10.58 5.17 -20.51
C PRO A 158 9.20 5.80 -20.24
N LYS A 159 8.15 5.27 -20.90
CA LYS A 159 6.76 5.68 -20.69
C LYS A 159 6.23 5.36 -19.27
N VAL A 160 6.73 4.29 -18.62
CA VAL A 160 6.36 3.97 -17.23
C VAL A 160 6.94 5.00 -16.27
N LYS A 161 8.20 5.43 -16.48
CA LYS A 161 8.81 6.51 -15.68
C LYS A 161 8.01 7.81 -15.81
N ALA A 162 7.64 8.19 -17.04
CA ALA A 162 6.81 9.38 -17.28
C ALA A 162 5.44 9.30 -16.57
N MET A 163 4.80 8.13 -16.57
CA MET A 163 3.55 7.90 -15.84
C MET A 163 3.71 8.12 -14.34
N VAL A 164 4.77 7.55 -13.74
CA VAL A 164 5.01 7.67 -12.30
C VAL A 164 5.28 9.12 -11.95
N PHE A 165 6.10 9.81 -12.73
CA PHE A 165 6.36 11.23 -12.53
C PHE A 165 5.09 12.08 -12.61
N LEU A 166 4.24 11.86 -13.63
CA LEU A 166 2.96 12.57 -13.75
C LEU A 166 2.03 12.26 -12.57
N SER A 167 1.98 11.00 -12.11
CA SER A 167 1.17 10.61 -10.95
C SER A 167 1.64 11.29 -9.66
N ILE A 168 2.95 11.48 -9.49
CA ILE A 168 3.55 12.19 -8.35
C ILE A 168 3.15 13.67 -8.41
N ILE A 169 3.23 14.32 -9.58
CA ILE A 169 2.81 15.72 -9.74
C ILE A 169 1.33 15.89 -9.40
N ILE A 170 0.46 15.07 -10.02
CA ILE A 170 -0.99 15.14 -9.79
C ILE A 170 -1.31 14.90 -8.31
N SER A 171 -0.67 13.92 -7.69
CA SER A 171 -0.86 13.61 -6.26
C SER A 171 -0.38 14.77 -5.38
N THR A 172 0.73 15.41 -5.72
CA THR A 172 1.26 16.57 -4.97
C THR A 172 0.31 17.76 -5.04
N VAL A 173 -0.23 18.06 -6.24
CA VAL A 173 -1.23 19.13 -6.41
C VAL A 173 -2.50 18.83 -5.65
N TYR A 174 -2.98 17.59 -5.70
CA TYR A 174 -4.16 17.15 -4.95
C TYR A 174 -3.94 17.24 -3.43
N LEU A 175 -2.80 16.79 -2.90
CA LEU A 175 -2.50 16.95 -1.47
C LEU A 175 -2.43 18.42 -1.06
N ALA A 176 -1.79 19.26 -1.88
CA ALA A 176 -1.69 20.69 -1.59
C ALA A 176 -3.08 21.34 -1.53
N SER A 177 -4.01 20.97 -2.41
CA SER A 177 -5.38 21.49 -2.36
C SER A 177 -6.12 21.00 -1.12
N LEU A 178 -6.02 19.71 -0.76
CA LEU A 178 -6.64 19.19 0.46
C LEU A 178 -6.09 19.86 1.72
N MET A 179 -4.78 20.06 1.80
CA MET A 179 -4.16 20.76 2.93
C MET A 179 -4.62 22.21 3.02
N SER A 180 -4.90 22.87 1.88
CA SER A 180 -5.53 24.18 1.88
C SER A 180 -6.93 24.17 2.48
N GLY A 181 -7.75 23.16 2.15
CA GLY A 181 -9.08 22.99 2.75
C GLY A 181 -9.01 22.75 4.27
N ILE A 182 -8.10 21.90 4.73
CA ILE A 182 -7.88 21.63 6.16
C ILE A 182 -7.45 22.91 6.87
N GLY A 183 -6.53 23.68 6.28
CA GLY A 183 -6.08 24.97 6.82
C GLY A 183 -7.21 26.00 6.91
N GLY A 184 -8.16 25.95 5.99
CA GLY A 184 -9.36 26.79 6.04
C GLY A 184 -10.32 26.39 7.15
N ALA A 185 -10.53 25.08 7.35
CA ALA A 185 -11.34 24.54 8.44
C ALA A 185 -10.76 24.86 9.83
N THR A 186 -9.44 24.70 10.00
CA THR A 186 -8.74 25.02 11.26
C THR A 186 -8.74 26.52 11.57
N ALA A 187 -8.82 27.39 10.56
CA ALA A 187 -8.92 28.84 10.77
C ALA A 187 -10.26 29.29 11.39
N THR A 188 -11.35 28.56 11.14
CA THR A 188 -12.67 28.85 11.73
C THR A 188 -12.98 28.06 13.01
N ALA A 189 -12.40 26.86 13.16
CA ALA A 189 -12.45 26.06 14.38
C ALA A 189 -13.86 25.83 14.97
N THR A 190 -14.87 25.60 14.12
CA THR A 190 -16.21 25.19 14.57
C THR A 190 -16.30 23.68 14.80
N GLU A 191 -17.25 23.19 15.60
CA GLU A 191 -17.41 21.74 15.85
C GLU A 191 -17.63 20.94 14.56
N ILE A 192 -18.29 21.54 13.57
CA ILE A 192 -18.52 20.93 12.24
C ILE A 192 -17.21 20.84 11.44
N ASP A 193 -16.24 21.73 11.69
CA ASP A 193 -14.95 21.72 10.98
C ASP A 193 -14.15 20.45 11.32
N THR A 194 -14.28 19.90 12.53
CA THR A 194 -13.68 18.60 12.89
C THR A 194 -14.24 17.47 12.02
N LEU A 195 -15.55 17.45 11.77
CA LEU A 195 -16.19 16.49 10.87
C LEU A 195 -15.68 16.67 9.44
N PHE A 196 -15.54 17.91 8.95
CA PHE A 196 -15.00 18.17 7.61
C PHE A 196 -13.55 17.71 7.46
N ILE A 197 -12.69 17.96 8.44
CA ILE A 197 -11.31 17.48 8.45
C ILE A 197 -11.29 15.94 8.38
N PHE A 198 -12.12 15.26 9.17
CA PHE A 198 -12.25 13.80 9.13
C PHE A 198 -12.68 13.30 7.74
N LEU A 199 -13.69 13.92 7.11
CA LEU A 199 -14.14 13.59 5.76
C LEU A 199 -13.04 13.81 4.71
N ILE A 200 -12.27 14.90 4.82
CA ILE A 200 -11.14 15.19 3.93
C ILE A 200 -10.04 14.14 4.09
N LEU A 201 -9.67 13.75 5.31
CA LEU A 201 -8.66 12.72 5.56
C LEU A 201 -9.10 11.32 5.09
N GLY A 202 -10.37 10.98 5.28
CA GLY A 202 -10.96 9.74 4.74
C GLY A 202 -10.92 9.73 3.21
N SER A 203 -11.30 10.84 2.58
CA SER A 203 -11.20 11.05 1.14
C SER A 203 -9.77 10.94 0.61
N LEU A 204 -8.82 11.57 1.31
CA LEU A 204 -7.39 11.54 0.99
C LEU A 204 -6.89 10.10 0.95
N THR A 205 -7.20 9.32 1.98
CA THR A 205 -6.80 7.91 2.09
C THR A 205 -7.36 7.08 0.95
N TRP A 206 -8.65 7.23 0.65
CA TRP A 206 -9.28 6.45 -0.41
C TRP A 206 -8.77 6.85 -1.81
N THR A 207 -8.68 8.15 -2.10
CA THR A 207 -8.21 8.66 -3.40
C THR A 207 -6.75 8.26 -3.65
N MET A 208 -5.87 8.38 -2.65
CA MET A 208 -4.48 7.97 -2.81
C MET A 208 -4.32 6.46 -3.04
N GLN A 209 -5.16 5.67 -2.38
CA GLN A 209 -5.18 4.23 -2.63
C GLN A 209 -5.68 3.89 -4.04
N ILE A 210 -6.64 4.65 -4.59
CA ILE A 210 -7.08 4.53 -5.99
C ILE A 210 -5.93 4.88 -6.94
N VAL A 211 -5.23 5.99 -6.73
CA VAL A 211 -4.07 6.39 -7.56
C VAL A 211 -3.02 5.27 -7.54
N LYS A 212 -2.65 4.77 -6.36
CA LYS A 212 -1.71 3.67 -6.20
C LYS A 212 -2.16 2.40 -6.93
N ASN A 213 -3.43 2.01 -6.79
CA ASN A 213 -3.95 0.81 -7.43
C ASN A 213 -4.13 0.96 -8.95
N MET A 214 -4.43 2.17 -9.43
CA MET A 214 -4.45 2.49 -10.86
C MET A 214 -3.07 2.33 -11.48
N MET A 215 -2.02 2.79 -10.79
CA MET A 215 -0.63 2.54 -11.18
C MET A 215 -0.32 1.04 -11.18
N LEU A 216 -0.77 0.32 -10.15
CA LEU A 216 -0.59 -1.13 -10.04
C LEU A 216 -1.21 -1.89 -11.22
N VAL A 217 -2.46 -1.61 -11.57
CA VAL A 217 -3.18 -2.26 -12.68
C VAL A 217 -2.53 -1.91 -14.03
N THR A 218 -2.25 -0.63 -14.26
CA THR A 218 -1.71 -0.18 -15.56
C THR A 218 -0.30 -0.70 -15.80
N VAL A 219 0.59 -0.59 -14.81
CA VAL A 219 1.99 -1.02 -14.96
C VAL A 219 2.08 -2.54 -14.99
N SER A 220 1.28 -3.25 -14.18
CA SER A 220 1.26 -4.71 -14.23
C SER A 220 0.75 -5.24 -15.57
N HIS A 221 -0.24 -4.60 -16.20
CA HIS A 221 -0.68 -4.97 -17.56
C HIS A 221 0.47 -4.87 -18.57
N ILE A 222 1.19 -3.76 -18.58
CA ILE A 222 2.33 -3.53 -19.51
C ILE A 222 3.44 -4.55 -19.24
N LYS A 223 3.82 -4.74 -17.97
CA LYS A 223 4.88 -5.67 -17.56
C LYS A 223 4.51 -7.12 -17.81
N TYR A 224 3.26 -7.49 -17.56
CA TYR A 224 2.75 -8.83 -17.82
C TYR A 224 2.85 -9.16 -19.32
N MET A 225 2.41 -8.26 -20.20
CA MET A 225 2.48 -8.50 -21.66
C MET A 225 3.92 -8.58 -22.17
N GLN A 226 4.84 -7.88 -21.51
CA GLN A 226 6.26 -8.00 -21.75
C GLN A 226 6.83 -9.36 -21.29
N PHE A 227 6.45 -9.86 -20.12
CA PHE A 227 6.93 -11.13 -19.57
C PHE A 227 6.28 -12.38 -20.17
N ALA A 228 5.02 -12.27 -20.61
CA ALA A 228 4.26 -13.41 -21.14
C ALA A 228 4.44 -13.57 -22.65
N SER A 229 4.47 -12.46 -23.39
CA SER A 229 4.41 -12.46 -24.87
C SER A 229 5.55 -11.70 -25.53
N GLY A 230 6.50 -11.12 -24.77
CA GLY A 230 7.55 -10.25 -25.31
C GLY A 230 7.01 -9.01 -26.04
N THR A 231 5.72 -8.70 -25.92
CA THR A 231 5.03 -7.69 -26.73
C THR A 231 4.95 -6.36 -25.98
N GLN A 232 5.30 -5.26 -26.65
CA GLN A 232 5.11 -3.92 -26.09
C GLN A 232 3.68 -3.43 -26.36
N VAL A 233 2.87 -3.32 -25.31
CA VAL A 233 1.55 -2.70 -25.40
C VAL A 233 1.69 -1.19 -25.49
N ASP A 234 0.89 -0.56 -26.35
CA ASP A 234 0.80 0.90 -26.38
C ASP A 234 0.29 1.44 -25.03
N PHE A 235 1.14 2.24 -24.39
CA PHE A 235 0.92 2.82 -23.07
C PHE A 235 -0.40 3.60 -22.96
N LYS A 236 -0.72 4.44 -23.96
CA LYS A 236 -1.94 5.27 -23.95
C LYS A 236 -3.18 4.38 -23.98
N THR A 237 -3.10 3.28 -24.73
CA THR A 237 -4.17 2.29 -24.81
C THR A 237 -4.33 1.53 -23.49
N ALA A 238 -3.23 1.11 -22.84
CA ALA A 238 -3.28 0.45 -21.53
C ALA A 238 -3.89 1.33 -20.42
N VAL A 239 -3.49 2.60 -20.34
CA VAL A 239 -4.05 3.58 -19.39
C VAL A 239 -5.54 3.79 -19.66
N ARG A 240 -5.90 4.05 -20.92
CA ARG A 240 -7.30 4.29 -21.32
C ARG A 240 -8.19 3.09 -21.01
N ASN A 241 -7.71 1.88 -21.29
CA ASN A 241 -8.48 0.66 -21.03
C ASN A 241 -8.64 0.43 -19.52
N SER A 242 -7.58 0.61 -18.75
CA SER A 242 -7.63 0.50 -17.29
C SER A 242 -8.61 1.53 -16.68
N ALA A 243 -8.57 2.77 -17.17
CA ALA A 243 -9.46 3.84 -16.70
C ALA A 243 -10.92 3.63 -17.13
N LYS A 244 -11.17 3.01 -18.29
CA LYS A 244 -12.53 2.82 -18.82
C LYS A 244 -13.21 1.56 -18.32
N TYR A 245 -12.46 0.47 -18.17
CA TYR A 245 -13.03 -0.86 -17.89
C TYR A 245 -12.73 -1.38 -16.48
N SER A 246 -11.62 -0.94 -15.88
CA SER A 246 -11.16 -1.46 -14.59
C SER A 246 -11.37 -0.49 -13.43
N MET A 247 -11.83 0.74 -13.68
CA MET A 247 -11.99 1.77 -12.65
C MET A 247 -12.89 1.33 -11.49
N GLY A 248 -14.05 0.73 -11.78
CA GLY A 248 -14.94 0.21 -10.73
C GLY A 248 -14.28 -0.85 -9.83
N SER A 249 -13.58 -1.80 -10.45
CA SER A 249 -12.80 -2.83 -9.74
C SER A 249 -11.64 -2.22 -8.93
N ILE A 250 -11.00 -1.17 -9.45
CA ILE A 250 -9.92 -0.44 -8.77
C ILE A 250 -10.48 0.29 -7.55
N CYS A 251 -11.60 1.01 -7.69
CA CYS A 251 -12.25 1.72 -6.58
C CYS A 251 -12.67 0.75 -5.48
N MET A 252 -13.33 -0.36 -5.83
CA MET A 252 -13.72 -1.41 -4.88
C MET A 252 -12.51 -2.04 -4.20
N GLY A 253 -11.47 -2.42 -4.98
CA GLY A 253 -10.23 -2.97 -4.44
C GLY A 253 -9.45 -2.01 -3.54
N SER A 254 -9.65 -0.69 -3.70
CA SER A 254 -9.00 0.33 -2.89
C SER A 254 -9.58 0.45 -1.48
N ILE A 255 -10.84 0.08 -1.29
CA ILE A 255 -11.44 -0.05 0.06
C ILE A 255 -11.18 -1.46 0.59
N PHE A 256 -11.52 -2.47 -0.21
CA PHE A 256 -11.64 -3.84 0.26
C PHE A 256 -10.29 -4.45 0.64
N ILE A 257 -9.26 -4.31 -0.20
CA ILE A 257 -7.97 -4.99 0.02
C ILE A 257 -7.22 -4.48 1.26
N PRO A 258 -7.14 -3.16 1.54
CA PRO A 258 -6.58 -2.68 2.80
C PRO A 258 -7.34 -3.18 4.03
N VAL A 259 -8.67 -3.15 4.02
CA VAL A 259 -9.51 -3.61 5.13
C VAL A 259 -9.26 -5.09 5.40
N LEU A 260 -9.23 -5.93 4.37
CA LEU A 260 -8.89 -7.34 4.50
C LEU A 260 -7.46 -7.55 5.02
N GLY A 261 -6.51 -6.69 4.62
CA GLY A 261 -5.15 -6.70 5.15
C GLY A 261 -5.11 -6.44 6.66
N VAL A 262 -5.89 -5.47 7.15
CA VAL A 262 -6.00 -5.15 8.58
C VAL A 262 -6.62 -6.30 9.36
N ILE A 263 -7.74 -6.86 8.88
CA ILE A 263 -8.41 -8.01 9.51
C ILE A 263 -7.49 -9.23 9.56
N ARG A 264 -6.72 -9.48 8.49
CA ARG A 264 -5.73 -10.57 8.47
C ARG A 264 -4.61 -10.30 9.47
N GLY A 265 -4.08 -9.08 9.51
CA GLY A 265 -3.02 -8.70 10.43
C GLY A 265 -3.43 -8.86 11.88
N SER A 266 -4.65 -8.43 12.23
CA SER A 266 -5.17 -8.59 13.60
C SER A 266 -5.42 -10.05 13.95
N ALA A 267 -6.01 -10.85 13.04
CA ALA A 267 -6.23 -12.28 13.26
C ALA A 267 -4.92 -13.05 13.48
N GLN A 268 -3.87 -12.72 12.73
CA GLN A 268 -2.55 -13.32 12.90
C GLN A 268 -1.87 -12.88 14.20
N GLY A 269 -2.04 -11.62 14.61
CA GLY A 269 -1.53 -11.12 15.89
C GLY A 269 -2.16 -11.86 17.08
N VAL A 270 -3.48 -12.06 17.06
CA VAL A 270 -4.19 -12.82 18.11
C VAL A 270 -3.71 -14.28 18.17
N ASN A 271 -3.50 -14.92 17.01
CA ASN A 271 -3.02 -16.30 16.95
C ASN A 271 -1.60 -16.46 17.53
N LEU A 272 -0.73 -15.46 17.39
CA LEU A 272 0.64 -15.50 17.94
C LEU A 272 0.66 -15.33 19.46
N VAL A 273 -0.28 -14.57 20.02
CA VAL A 273 -0.40 -14.38 21.48
C VAL A 273 -1.08 -15.59 22.15
N SER A 274 -1.93 -16.31 21.42
CA SER A 274 -2.69 -17.45 21.95
C SER A 274 -1.92 -18.78 21.95
N GLY A 275 -0.66 -18.78 21.49
CA GLY A 275 0.15 -20.00 21.31
C GLY A 275 0.60 -20.72 22.58
N ASP A 276 0.24 -20.23 23.77
CA ASP A 276 0.69 -20.76 25.05
C ASP A 276 -0.44 -20.98 26.08
N ALA A 277 -1.70 -20.76 25.69
CA ALA A 277 -2.87 -20.94 26.56
C ALA A 277 -3.82 -22.01 25.97
N ASP A 278 -3.81 -23.18 26.61
CA ASP A 278 -4.52 -24.42 26.24
C ASP A 278 -6.07 -24.29 26.15
N GLU A 279 -6.64 -23.11 26.47
CA GLU A 279 -8.08 -22.85 26.45
C GLU A 279 -8.62 -22.25 25.12
N PHE A 280 -7.77 -21.82 24.18
CA PHE A 280 -8.18 -21.08 22.97
C PHE A 280 -7.92 -21.78 21.62
N MET A 281 -7.79 -23.11 21.58
CA MET A 281 -7.54 -23.83 20.32
C MET A 281 -8.68 -23.71 19.28
N CYS A 282 -9.92 -23.45 19.71
CA CYS A 282 -11.07 -23.33 18.79
C CYS A 282 -11.10 -21.98 18.04
N SER A 283 -10.61 -20.89 18.64
CA SER A 283 -10.57 -19.56 17.99
C SER A 283 -9.41 -19.48 16.99
N ALA A 284 -8.27 -20.10 17.28
CA ALA A 284 -7.09 -20.05 16.42
C ALA A 284 -7.31 -20.71 15.03
N ASN A 285 -7.99 -21.86 14.99
CA ASN A 285 -8.30 -22.57 13.73
C ASN A 285 -9.42 -21.87 12.93
N CYS A 286 -10.36 -21.22 13.62
CA CYS A 286 -11.38 -20.40 12.96
C CYS A 286 -10.77 -19.15 12.32
N CYS A 287 -9.89 -18.44 13.05
CA CYS A 287 -9.20 -17.25 12.57
C CYS A 287 -8.26 -17.56 11.38
N SER A 288 -7.59 -18.71 11.38
CA SER A 288 -6.75 -19.14 10.25
C SER A 288 -7.61 -19.46 9.01
N GLY A 289 -8.76 -20.12 9.19
CA GLY A 289 -9.73 -20.39 8.14
C GLY A 289 -10.33 -19.13 7.51
N VAL A 290 -10.70 -18.14 8.34
CA VAL A 290 -11.16 -16.83 7.88
C VAL A 290 -10.06 -16.11 7.11
N ALA A 291 -8.84 -16.03 7.64
CA ALA A 291 -7.72 -15.37 6.96
C ALA A 291 -7.42 -16.00 5.59
N SER A 292 -7.46 -17.34 5.48
CA SER A 292 -7.26 -18.05 4.21
C SER A 292 -8.34 -17.72 3.18
N ARG A 293 -9.62 -17.66 3.60
CA ARG A 293 -10.73 -17.24 2.73
C ARG A 293 -10.59 -15.79 2.30
N LEU A 294 -10.23 -14.88 3.21
CA LEU A 294 -10.06 -13.46 2.89
C LEU A 294 -8.97 -13.21 1.85
N VAL A 295 -7.88 -13.98 1.90
CA VAL A 295 -6.79 -13.89 0.90
C VAL A 295 -7.23 -14.33 -0.49
N ALA A 296 -8.10 -15.34 -0.58
CA ALA A 296 -8.68 -15.76 -1.85
C ALA A 296 -9.56 -14.65 -2.46
N TYR A 297 -10.37 -13.96 -1.65
CA TYR A 297 -11.31 -12.94 -2.14
C TYR A 297 -10.68 -11.57 -2.39
N GLY A 298 -9.57 -11.22 -1.73
CA GLY A 298 -8.92 -9.94 -1.90
C GLY A 298 -7.42 -10.01 -1.71
N ASN A 299 -6.70 -10.07 -2.83
CA ASN A 299 -5.26 -10.03 -2.84
C ASN A 299 -4.74 -9.02 -3.87
N ARG A 300 -3.53 -8.52 -3.63
CA ARG A 300 -2.89 -7.56 -4.54
C ARG A 300 -2.58 -8.16 -5.91
N TRP A 301 -2.45 -9.48 -6.01
CA TRP A 301 -2.09 -10.18 -7.25
C TRP A 301 -3.26 -10.18 -8.25
N GLY A 302 -4.50 -10.17 -7.75
CA GLY A 302 -5.70 -10.03 -8.55
C GLY A 302 -5.72 -8.76 -9.40
N PHE A 303 -5.07 -7.67 -8.98
CA PHE A 303 -4.96 -6.45 -9.79
C PHE A 303 -4.26 -6.67 -11.14
N VAL A 304 -3.36 -7.65 -11.23
CA VAL A 304 -2.71 -8.01 -12.51
C VAL A 304 -3.76 -8.56 -13.48
N GLN A 305 -4.56 -9.54 -13.03
CA GLN A 305 -5.64 -10.09 -13.85
C GLN A 305 -6.77 -9.10 -14.14
N VAL A 306 -7.02 -8.13 -13.24
CA VAL A 306 -7.91 -6.99 -13.53
C VAL A 306 -7.38 -6.17 -14.70
N GLY A 307 -6.07 -5.91 -14.76
CA GLY A 307 -5.47 -5.15 -15.86
C GLY A 307 -5.40 -5.92 -17.16
N VAL A 308 -5.05 -7.20 -17.12
CA VAL A 308 -4.86 -8.05 -18.30
C VAL A 308 -6.17 -8.52 -18.89
N TYR A 309 -7.08 -9.03 -18.05
CA TYR A 309 -8.30 -9.72 -18.50
C TYR A 309 -9.58 -8.92 -18.25
N ASN A 310 -9.50 -7.71 -17.69
CA ASN A 310 -10.65 -6.87 -17.33
C ASN A 310 -11.68 -7.60 -16.43
N LYS A 311 -11.19 -8.47 -15.53
CA LYS A 311 -12.02 -9.18 -14.56
C LYS A 311 -12.40 -8.27 -13.38
N GLY A 312 -13.46 -8.63 -12.65
CA GLY A 312 -13.78 -8.01 -11.37
C GLY A 312 -12.71 -8.37 -10.32
N ILE A 313 -12.35 -7.47 -9.41
CA ILE A 313 -11.22 -7.68 -8.47
C ILE A 313 -11.38 -8.93 -7.60
N VAL A 314 -12.60 -9.27 -7.16
CA VAL A 314 -12.85 -10.46 -6.34
C VAL A 314 -12.62 -11.75 -7.13
N GLN A 315 -13.18 -11.84 -8.35
CA GLN A 315 -12.92 -12.99 -9.22
C GLN A 315 -11.44 -13.06 -9.59
N ALA A 316 -10.84 -11.94 -10.00
CA ALA A 316 -9.43 -11.87 -10.36
C ALA A 316 -8.53 -12.34 -9.21
N SER A 317 -8.84 -11.93 -7.98
CA SER A 317 -8.14 -12.37 -6.76
C SER A 317 -8.29 -13.88 -6.55
N THR A 318 -9.51 -14.41 -6.70
CA THR A 318 -9.81 -15.83 -6.47
C THR A 318 -9.10 -16.71 -7.50
N ASP A 319 -9.25 -16.39 -8.79
CA ASP A 319 -8.61 -17.10 -9.90
C ASP A 319 -7.09 -17.11 -9.74
N THR A 320 -6.49 -15.96 -9.39
CA THR A 320 -5.05 -15.83 -9.20
C THR A 320 -4.55 -16.65 -8.00
N TRP A 321 -5.30 -16.64 -6.89
CA TRP A 321 -4.92 -17.40 -5.69
C TRP A 321 -5.04 -18.91 -5.91
N GLU A 322 -6.08 -19.36 -6.60
CA GLU A 322 -6.24 -20.77 -6.96
C GLU A 322 -5.12 -21.25 -7.88
N MET A 323 -4.73 -20.44 -8.86
CA MET A 323 -3.58 -20.72 -9.72
C MET A 323 -2.29 -20.91 -8.92
N PHE A 324 -2.01 -20.01 -7.98
CA PHE A 324 -0.84 -20.14 -7.11
C PHE A 324 -0.88 -21.39 -6.23
N ARG A 325 -2.05 -21.78 -5.74
CA ARG A 325 -2.22 -23.02 -4.97
C ARG A 325 -1.93 -24.25 -5.79
N ARG A 326 -2.46 -24.32 -7.02
CA ARG A 326 -2.24 -25.46 -7.93
C ARG A 326 -0.76 -25.68 -8.26
N LEU A 327 0.04 -24.61 -8.25
CA LEU A 327 1.48 -24.65 -8.50
C LEU A 327 2.34 -24.72 -7.23
N GLY A 328 1.74 -24.82 -6.05
CA GLY A 328 2.48 -24.85 -4.78
C GLY A 328 3.22 -23.55 -4.44
N MET A 329 2.87 -22.43 -5.09
CA MET A 329 3.55 -21.14 -4.94
C MET A 329 3.11 -20.35 -3.68
N GLU A 330 2.20 -20.88 -2.87
CA GLU A 330 1.69 -20.16 -1.68
C GLU A 330 2.82 -19.77 -0.71
N LYS A 331 3.79 -20.66 -0.47
CA LYS A 331 4.94 -20.41 0.42
C LYS A 331 5.83 -19.31 -0.15
N LEU A 332 6.16 -19.39 -1.44
CA LEU A 332 6.91 -18.38 -2.18
C LEU A 332 6.28 -16.99 -2.04
N ILE A 333 4.97 -16.90 -2.24
CA ILE A 333 4.22 -15.64 -2.18
C ILE A 333 4.16 -15.08 -0.76
N ASN A 334 4.01 -15.94 0.24
CA ASN A 334 4.04 -15.53 1.65
C ASN A 334 5.44 -15.08 2.10
N SER A 335 6.50 -15.55 1.45
CA SER A 335 7.87 -15.08 1.68
C SER A 335 8.23 -13.78 0.93
N ASP A 336 7.39 -13.30 0.00
CA ASP A 336 7.66 -12.08 -0.75
C ASP A 336 7.67 -10.83 0.15
N LEU A 337 8.78 -10.09 0.07
CA LEU A 337 8.98 -8.89 0.89
C LEU A 337 8.57 -7.61 0.20
N THR A 338 8.16 -7.65 -1.06
CA THR A 338 7.90 -6.45 -1.87
C THR A 338 6.80 -5.58 -1.26
N SER A 339 5.74 -6.20 -0.71
CA SER A 339 4.67 -5.45 -0.05
C SER A 339 5.18 -4.71 1.19
N SER A 340 5.98 -5.42 1.99
CA SER A 340 6.57 -4.89 3.21
C SER A 340 7.55 -3.77 2.89
N PHE A 341 8.42 -3.97 1.91
CA PHE A 341 9.35 -2.98 1.41
C PHE A 341 8.64 -1.69 0.96
N CYS A 342 7.57 -1.80 0.17
CA CYS A 342 6.81 -0.63 -0.28
C CYS A 342 6.09 0.07 0.88
N LEU A 343 5.59 -0.68 1.87
CA LEU A 343 4.95 -0.13 3.06
C LEU A 343 5.96 0.62 3.95
N LEU A 344 7.10 -0.02 4.26
CA LEU A 344 8.17 0.55 5.07
C LEU A 344 8.82 1.76 4.38
N SER A 345 8.89 1.77 3.05
CA SER A 345 9.30 2.96 2.27
C SER A 345 8.33 4.12 2.48
N GLY A 346 7.02 3.83 2.52
CA GLY A 346 5.99 4.81 2.87
C GLY A 346 6.19 5.37 4.27
N VAL A 347 6.34 4.48 5.26
CA VAL A 347 6.51 4.88 6.66
C VAL A 347 7.79 5.68 6.88
N ALA A 348 8.89 5.30 6.23
CA ALA A 348 10.16 6.02 6.27
C ALA A 348 10.01 7.44 5.68
N ALA A 349 9.44 7.55 4.48
CA ALA A 349 9.23 8.84 3.82
C ALA A 349 8.25 9.75 4.61
N GLY A 350 7.17 9.17 5.14
CA GLY A 350 6.25 9.86 6.04
C GLY A 350 6.97 10.40 7.28
N SER A 351 7.77 9.56 7.94
CA SER A 351 8.54 9.96 9.12
C SER A 351 9.53 11.08 8.81
N ILE A 352 10.22 11.04 7.65
CA ILE A 352 11.11 12.15 7.23
C ILE A 352 10.32 13.44 7.06
N CYS A 353 9.18 13.40 6.36
CA CYS A 353 8.34 14.59 6.16
C CYS A 353 7.81 15.14 7.48
N ALA A 354 7.42 14.26 8.40
CA ALA A 354 6.96 14.61 9.74
C ALA A 354 8.05 15.23 10.59
N LEU A 355 9.28 14.69 10.52
CA LEU A 355 10.43 15.26 11.21
C LEU A 355 10.76 16.66 10.71
N VAL A 356 10.74 16.88 9.39
CA VAL A 356 10.99 18.19 8.78
C VAL A 356 9.87 19.18 9.12
N GLY A 357 8.62 18.85 8.80
CA GLY A 357 7.47 19.73 8.99
C GLY A 357 7.14 19.96 10.46
N GLY A 358 7.23 18.92 11.28
CA GLY A 358 7.00 18.95 12.71
C GLY A 358 8.05 19.76 13.48
N SER A 359 9.34 19.56 13.19
CA SER A 359 10.40 20.36 13.81
C SER A 359 10.29 21.83 13.41
N TRP A 360 9.97 22.12 12.15
CA TRP A 360 9.71 23.49 11.69
C TRP A 360 8.53 24.11 12.44
N ALA A 361 7.43 23.38 12.59
CA ALA A 361 6.26 23.85 13.31
C ALA A 361 6.54 24.05 14.81
N LEU A 362 7.33 23.18 15.45
CA LEU A 362 7.75 23.31 16.84
C LEU A 362 8.52 24.60 17.10
N LEU A 363 9.44 24.96 16.18
CA LEU A 363 10.25 26.18 16.30
C LEU A 363 9.42 27.46 16.12
N ILE A 364 8.29 27.38 15.40
CA ILE A 364 7.46 28.54 15.06
C ILE A 364 6.27 28.70 15.99
N HIS A 365 5.40 27.69 16.11
CA HIS A 365 4.22 27.65 17.00
C HIS A 365 3.96 26.23 17.48
N LYS A 366 4.33 25.95 18.74
CA LYS A 366 4.10 24.64 19.41
C LYS A 366 2.65 24.16 19.32
N ALA A 367 1.67 25.07 19.34
CA ALA A 367 0.24 24.74 19.29
C ALA A 367 -0.18 23.94 18.04
N TYR A 368 0.42 24.20 16.87
CA TYR A 368 0.08 23.49 15.63
C TYR A 368 1.01 22.32 15.33
N ALA A 369 2.05 22.14 16.12
CA ALA A 369 3.14 21.23 15.77
C ALA A 369 2.70 19.77 15.68
N THR A 370 1.80 19.31 16.56
CA THR A 370 1.26 17.95 16.51
C THR A 370 0.47 17.70 15.23
N GLU A 371 -0.49 18.57 14.90
CA GLU A 371 -1.32 18.44 13.69
C GLU A 371 -0.47 18.48 12.42
N VAL A 372 0.43 19.46 12.32
CA VAL A 372 1.35 19.59 11.18
C VAL A 372 2.21 18.34 11.04
N SER A 373 2.73 17.80 12.14
CA SER A 373 3.53 16.57 12.12
C SER A 373 2.73 15.37 11.59
N LEU A 374 1.47 15.22 12.01
CA LEU A 374 0.59 14.14 11.55
C LEU A 374 0.20 14.30 10.08
N TYR A 375 -0.15 15.51 9.64
CA TYR A 375 -0.49 15.75 8.24
C TYR A 375 0.70 15.53 7.31
N THR A 376 1.87 16.04 7.68
CA THR A 376 3.09 15.86 6.88
C THR A 376 3.57 14.41 6.88
N PHE A 377 3.35 13.64 7.95
CA PHE A 377 3.51 12.19 7.95
C PHE A 377 2.64 11.51 6.90
N LEU A 378 1.33 11.78 6.91
CA LEU A 378 0.37 11.17 5.99
C LEU A 378 0.69 11.51 4.53
N ILE A 379 1.03 12.77 4.26
CA ILE A 379 1.45 13.24 2.93
C ILE A 379 2.67 12.47 2.44
N GLY A 380 3.75 12.43 3.23
CA GLY A 380 4.97 11.70 2.88
C GLY A 380 4.72 10.20 2.68
N TYR A 381 3.88 9.60 3.54
CA TYR A 381 3.48 8.21 3.43
C TYR A 381 2.77 7.92 2.10
N PHE A 382 1.69 8.62 1.78
CA PHE A 382 0.94 8.36 0.56
C PHE A 382 1.74 8.66 -0.70
N MET A 383 2.52 9.74 -0.70
CA MET A 383 3.39 10.08 -1.84
C MET A 383 4.40 8.97 -2.15
N SER A 384 5.08 8.45 -1.13
CA SER A 384 6.00 7.33 -1.30
C SER A 384 5.27 6.03 -1.69
N ARG A 385 4.07 5.76 -1.13
CA ARG A 385 3.26 4.60 -1.55
C ARG A 385 2.87 4.65 -3.02
N VAL A 386 2.52 5.82 -3.55
CA VAL A 386 2.22 6.02 -4.98
C VAL A 386 3.50 5.85 -5.81
N ALA A 387 4.62 6.44 -5.39
CA ALA A 387 5.91 6.33 -6.08
C ALA A 387 6.42 4.88 -6.17
N MET A 388 6.18 4.06 -5.14
CA MET A 388 6.59 2.65 -5.11
C MET A 388 5.60 1.69 -5.79
N ALA A 389 4.42 2.17 -6.19
CA ALA A 389 3.34 1.33 -6.72
C ALA A 389 3.74 0.54 -7.98
N TRP A 390 4.55 1.12 -8.86
CA TRP A 390 4.98 0.48 -10.10
C TRP A 390 5.99 -0.66 -9.86
N ILE A 391 6.80 -0.59 -8.80
CA ILE A 391 7.71 -1.69 -8.40
C ILE A 391 6.88 -2.87 -7.93
N GLN A 392 5.90 -2.59 -7.05
CA GLN A 392 4.94 -3.59 -6.61
C GLN A 392 4.18 -4.21 -7.79
N ALA A 393 3.85 -3.40 -8.80
CA ALA A 393 3.18 -3.86 -10.03
C ALA A 393 4.06 -4.77 -10.87
N SER A 394 5.35 -4.43 -10.99
CA SER A 394 6.31 -5.18 -11.80
C SER A 394 6.56 -6.56 -11.20
N VAL A 395 6.74 -6.64 -9.88
CA VAL A 395 6.88 -7.92 -9.16
C VAL A 395 5.59 -8.74 -9.24
N ALA A 396 4.42 -8.11 -9.09
CA ALA A 396 3.14 -8.79 -9.25
C ALA A 396 2.94 -9.37 -10.65
N ALA A 397 3.27 -8.61 -11.69
CA ALA A 397 3.22 -9.08 -13.06
C ALA A 397 4.18 -10.26 -13.29
N TYR A 398 5.40 -10.20 -12.74
CA TYR A 398 6.39 -11.27 -12.86
C TYR A 398 5.90 -12.59 -12.25
N TYR A 399 5.38 -12.58 -11.02
CA TYR A 399 4.84 -13.80 -10.39
C TYR A 399 3.60 -14.35 -11.11
N VAL A 400 2.67 -13.48 -11.53
CA VAL A 400 1.44 -13.92 -12.22
C VAL A 400 1.77 -14.47 -13.61
N ALA A 401 2.65 -13.82 -14.37
CA ALA A 401 3.07 -14.30 -15.68
C ALA A 401 3.82 -15.64 -15.58
N TYR A 402 4.69 -15.81 -14.58
CA TYR A 402 5.34 -17.10 -14.31
C TYR A 402 4.33 -18.19 -13.95
N ALA A 403 3.34 -17.89 -13.10
CA ALA A 403 2.33 -18.85 -12.71
C ALA A 403 1.44 -19.28 -13.89
N GLU A 404 1.18 -18.42 -14.86
CA GLU A 404 0.39 -18.81 -16.02
C GLU A 404 1.14 -19.67 -17.02
N ASN A 405 2.46 -19.48 -17.18
CA ASN A 405 3.28 -20.32 -18.04
C ASN A 405 4.69 -20.54 -17.45
N PRO A 406 4.83 -21.46 -16.48
CA PRO A 406 6.11 -21.70 -15.79
C PRO A 406 7.17 -22.36 -16.69
N GLN A 407 6.78 -22.91 -17.84
CA GLN A 407 7.67 -23.54 -18.81
C GLN A 407 8.17 -22.58 -19.90
N SER A 408 7.74 -21.31 -19.87
CA SER A 408 8.17 -20.32 -20.85
C SER A 408 9.68 -20.05 -20.74
N GLN A 409 10.36 -20.06 -21.89
CA GLN A 409 11.79 -19.74 -21.99
C GLN A 409 12.12 -18.27 -21.67
N GLN A 410 11.10 -17.42 -21.49
CA GLN A 410 11.27 -16.00 -21.13
C GLN A 410 11.61 -15.80 -19.64
N PHE A 411 11.40 -16.82 -18.79
CA PHE A 411 11.71 -16.76 -17.37
C PHE A 411 13.08 -17.38 -17.07
N ASP A 412 13.78 -16.76 -16.14
CA ASP A 412 15.03 -17.25 -15.59
C ASP A 412 14.79 -18.27 -14.46
N SER A 413 15.87 -18.91 -13.98
CA SER A 413 15.79 -19.90 -12.90
C SER A 413 15.46 -19.29 -11.52
N THR A 414 15.26 -17.97 -11.42
CA THR A 414 15.11 -17.26 -10.14
C THR A 414 13.94 -17.78 -9.30
N ILE A 415 12.75 -18.00 -9.89
CA ILE A 415 11.60 -18.56 -9.15
C ILE A 415 11.81 -20.05 -8.83
N PRO A 416 12.14 -20.94 -9.80
CA PRO A 416 12.41 -22.35 -9.53
C PRO A 416 13.48 -22.60 -8.46
N ASP A 417 14.58 -21.86 -8.51
CA ASP A 417 15.70 -22.03 -7.58
C ASP A 417 15.28 -21.74 -6.14
N TYR A 418 14.45 -20.73 -5.95
CA TYR A 418 13.98 -20.37 -4.62
C TYR A 418 12.89 -21.30 -4.08
N ILE A 419 12.01 -21.84 -4.95
CA ILE A 419 11.09 -22.91 -4.55
C ILE A 419 11.89 -24.10 -3.99
N ARG A 420 12.94 -24.52 -4.70
CA ARG A 420 13.83 -25.60 -4.25
C ARG A 420 14.58 -25.28 -2.95
N GLU A 421 14.93 -24.01 -2.73
CA GLU A 421 15.59 -23.55 -1.50
C GLU A 421 14.64 -23.61 -0.30
N ILE A 422 13.39 -23.18 -0.47
CA ILE A 422 12.34 -23.29 0.55
C ILE A 422 12.11 -24.77 0.89
N GLU A 423 11.95 -25.64 -0.12
CA GLU A 423 11.73 -27.07 0.07
C GLU A 423 12.89 -27.72 0.84
N ARG A 424 14.13 -27.43 0.47
CA ARG A 424 15.32 -27.93 1.19
C ARG A 424 15.34 -27.48 2.65
N SER A 425 15.06 -26.20 2.90
CA SER A 425 15.02 -25.66 4.26
C SER A 425 13.95 -26.33 5.12
N GLN A 426 12.81 -26.70 4.53
CA GLN A 426 11.74 -27.40 5.23
C GLN A 426 12.09 -28.85 5.56
N VAL A 427 12.75 -29.55 4.64
CA VAL A 427 13.22 -30.92 4.88
C VAL A 427 14.25 -30.91 6.00
N GLN A 428 15.20 -29.98 6.00
CA GLN A 428 16.20 -29.83 7.06
C GLN A 428 15.55 -29.54 8.42
N HIS A 429 14.62 -28.58 8.48
CA HIS A 429 13.95 -28.23 9.73
C HIS A 429 13.11 -29.40 10.27
N SER A 430 12.44 -30.15 9.40
CA SER A 430 11.70 -31.35 9.80
C SER A 430 12.63 -32.42 10.35
N GLN A 431 13.79 -32.64 9.71
CA GLN A 431 14.81 -33.59 10.18
C GLN A 431 15.39 -33.20 11.54
N GLU A 432 15.63 -31.91 11.79
CA GLU A 432 16.08 -31.42 13.09
C GLU A 432 15.03 -31.66 14.19
N LEU A 433 13.76 -31.36 13.93
CA LEU A 433 12.64 -31.63 14.83
C LEU A 433 12.50 -33.12 15.18
N PHE A 434 12.63 -34.00 14.18
CA PHE A 434 12.65 -35.44 14.42
C PHE A 434 13.85 -35.86 15.28
N ARG A 435 15.02 -35.24 15.07
CA ARG A 435 16.22 -35.55 15.84
C ARG A 435 16.10 -35.10 17.29
N THR A 436 15.55 -33.90 17.55
CA THR A 436 15.33 -33.40 18.92
C THR A 436 14.27 -34.23 19.65
N ALA A 437 13.16 -34.56 19.00
CA ALA A 437 12.13 -35.42 19.59
C ALA A 437 12.66 -36.85 19.86
N HIS A 438 13.56 -37.35 19.02
CA HIS A 438 14.19 -38.65 19.26
C HIS A 438 15.20 -38.63 20.43
N VAL A 439 15.92 -37.53 20.62
CA VAL A 439 16.81 -37.34 21.78
C VAL A 439 16.00 -37.20 23.07
N GLU A 440 14.89 -36.46 23.06
CA GLU A 440 14.02 -36.30 24.23
C GLU A 440 13.30 -37.60 24.64
N SER A 441 13.05 -38.52 23.69
CA SER A 441 12.44 -39.83 24.00
C SER A 441 13.44 -40.89 24.48
N MET A 442 14.75 -40.61 24.39
CA MET A 442 15.81 -41.47 24.93
C MET A 442 16.32 -41.01 26.31
N LEU A 443 15.93 -39.81 26.75
CA LEU A 443 16.08 -39.30 28.11
C LEU A 443 14.84 -39.66 28.94
#